data_AF-A0ABD2SK50-F1
#
_entry.id   AF-A0ABD2SK50-F1
#
_cell.length_a   1.000
_cell.length_b   1.000
_cell.length_c   1.000
_cell.angle_alpha   90.00
_cell.angle_beta   90.00
_cell.angle_gamma   90.00
#
_symmetry.space_group_name_H-M   'P 1'
#
loop_
_entity.id
_entity.type
_entity.pdbx_description
1 polymer ?
#
loop_
_entity_poly.entity_id
_entity_poly.type
_entity_poly.pdbx_seq_one_letter_code
_entity_poly.pdbx_strand_id
1 'polypeptide(L)'
;VCYQKKESVVMNKKGLAILMRTKMRPLSPTFVSSKSKLNQMQTSQLEGDKVSSQDASLLPEREFSQVRESMHSAMSTNKTEIVDAALDEFSEGYFFLSPENRYKMLLSLAKEYDLNRTQVRELMKQHLDLQLPNDKGEDSGHEEEGSLSAFYRIERNLRQALKPMYEVLFERLNTHPGGLKFLSDIRADILCLLGNFIDGYSMNLQRRKYSISASIGFPPKGETDYMA
;
A
#
# COMPACT_ATOMS: atom_id res chain seq x y z
N VAL A 1 -49.19 2.18 34.64
CA VAL A 1 -49.09 3.64 34.36
C VAL A 1 -47.94 3.85 33.38
N CYS A 2 -48.25 3.97 32.09
CA CYS A 2 -47.28 4.25 31.03
C CYS A 2 -47.12 5.76 30.87
N TYR A 3 -45.90 6.27 31.02
CA TYR A 3 -45.58 7.64 30.60
C TYR A 3 -45.22 7.62 29.11
N GLN A 4 -46.18 8.04 28.28
CA GLN A 4 -45.99 8.38 26.86
C GLN A 4 -45.27 9.74 26.77
N LYS A 5 -44.00 9.75 26.37
CA LYS A 5 -43.30 10.97 25.96
C LYS A 5 -43.62 11.22 24.48
N LYS A 6 -44.51 12.17 24.22
CA LYS A 6 -44.77 12.73 22.88
C LYS A 6 -43.56 13.58 22.47
N GLU A 7 -42.73 13.08 21.58
CA GLU A 7 -41.80 13.92 20.82
C GLU A 7 -42.51 14.46 19.57
N SER A 8 -42.79 15.76 19.61
CA SER A 8 -43.24 16.55 18.47
C SER A 8 -42.09 16.68 17.49
N VAL A 9 -42.17 15.99 16.35
CA VAL A 9 -41.28 16.20 15.20
C VAL A 9 -41.59 17.58 14.61
N VAL A 10 -40.85 18.59 15.06
CA VAL A 10 -40.89 19.94 14.47
C VAL A 10 -40.12 19.88 13.14
N MET A 11 -40.85 19.64 12.06
CA MET A 11 -40.29 19.69 10.70
C MET A 11 -39.78 21.12 10.40
N ASN A 12 -38.47 21.24 10.15
CA ASN A 12 -37.86 22.47 9.66
C ASN A 12 -38.35 22.75 8.23
N LYS A 13 -39.41 23.55 8.12
CA LYS A 13 -40.04 23.96 6.85
C LYS A 13 -39.11 24.74 5.91
N LYS A 14 -37.93 25.18 6.37
CA LYS A 14 -37.00 25.97 5.57
C LYS A 14 -36.14 25.11 4.65
N GLY A 15 -35.86 23.86 5.02
CA GLY A 15 -35.10 22.92 4.18
C GLY A 15 -35.90 22.40 2.97
N LEU A 16 -37.21 22.18 3.14
CA LEU A 16 -38.08 21.66 2.08
C LEU A 16 -38.30 22.67 0.94
N ALA A 17 -38.26 23.97 1.24
CA ALA A 17 -38.39 25.03 0.25
C ALA A 17 -37.17 25.18 -0.67
N ILE A 18 -35.99 24.71 -0.25
CA ILE A 18 -34.78 24.68 -1.09
C ILE A 18 -34.89 23.54 -2.10
N LEU A 19 -35.37 22.36 -1.66
CA LEU A 19 -35.55 21.18 -2.52
C LEU A 19 -36.55 21.44 -3.67
N MET A 20 -37.61 22.21 -3.43
CA MET A 20 -38.65 22.51 -4.41
C MET A 20 -38.30 23.63 -5.41
N ARG A 21 -37.15 24.32 -5.26
CA ARG A 21 -36.72 25.38 -6.17
C ARG A 21 -35.70 24.94 -7.22
N THR A 22 -35.19 23.72 -7.13
CA THR A 22 -34.26 23.18 -8.12
C THR A 22 -35.02 22.73 -9.36
N LYS A 23 -34.96 23.55 -10.42
CA LYS A 23 -35.48 23.20 -11.74
C LYS A 23 -34.69 22.02 -12.31
N MET A 24 -35.33 20.86 -12.40
CA MET A 24 -34.83 19.70 -13.13
C MET A 24 -34.75 20.02 -14.62
N ARG A 25 -33.55 19.98 -15.21
CA ARG A 25 -33.35 20.01 -16.67
C ARG A 25 -33.55 18.59 -17.20
N PRO A 26 -34.46 18.33 -18.15
CA PRO A 26 -34.64 17.00 -18.71
C PRO A 26 -33.43 16.58 -19.54
N LEU A 27 -32.98 15.34 -19.34
CA LEU A 27 -32.17 14.60 -20.29
C LEU A 27 -33.12 13.85 -21.23
N SER A 28 -32.98 14.07 -22.53
CA SER A 28 -33.16 13.05 -23.58
C SER A 28 -32.80 13.60 -24.97
N PRO A 29 -32.41 12.72 -25.92
CA PRO A 29 -31.32 12.95 -26.86
C PRO A 29 -31.81 13.27 -28.28
N THR A 30 -31.05 14.07 -29.04
CA THR A 30 -31.24 14.18 -30.49
C THR A 30 -29.90 14.27 -31.20
N PHE A 31 -29.55 13.17 -31.87
CA PHE A 31 -28.67 13.16 -33.04
C PHE A 31 -29.16 14.17 -34.06
N VAL A 32 -28.33 15.14 -34.46
CA VAL A 32 -28.39 15.73 -35.79
C VAL A 32 -27.03 16.27 -36.19
N SER A 33 -26.44 15.53 -37.13
CA SER A 33 -25.55 15.97 -38.19
C SER A 33 -25.70 17.46 -38.54
N SER A 34 -24.59 18.21 -38.58
CA SER A 34 -24.48 19.41 -39.42
C SER A 34 -23.05 19.64 -39.90
N LYS A 35 -22.95 19.73 -41.22
CA LYS A 35 -21.78 19.96 -42.06
C LYS A 35 -21.35 21.43 -42.04
N SER A 36 -20.04 21.67 -42.02
CA SER A 36 -19.39 22.83 -42.67
C SER A 36 -17.94 22.47 -42.96
N LYS A 37 -17.62 21.96 -44.15
CA LYS A 37 -17.02 22.68 -45.28
C LYS A 37 -15.79 23.54 -44.92
N LEU A 38 -14.64 22.99 -45.31
CA LEU A 38 -13.61 23.58 -46.18
C LEU A 38 -12.88 24.82 -45.65
N ASN A 39 -11.62 24.62 -45.23
CA ASN A 39 -10.51 25.36 -45.81
C ASN A 39 -9.28 24.46 -45.93
N GLN A 40 -8.81 24.39 -47.17
CA GLN A 40 -7.69 23.61 -47.65
C GLN A 40 -6.52 24.60 -47.79
N MET A 41 -5.38 24.28 -47.17
CA MET A 41 -4.10 24.82 -47.59
C MET A 41 -3.03 23.72 -47.42
N GLN A 42 -2.67 23.14 -48.57
CA GLN A 42 -1.39 22.49 -48.87
C GLN A 42 -0.23 23.44 -48.48
N THR A 43 1.00 23.07 -48.09
CA THR A 43 1.83 21.87 -48.24
C THR A 43 3.10 22.15 -47.44
N SER A 44 3.67 21.17 -46.74
CA SER A 44 5.11 20.86 -46.82
C SER A 44 5.40 19.51 -46.18
N GLN A 45 5.73 18.60 -47.07
CA GLN A 45 6.38 17.32 -46.89
C GLN A 45 7.85 17.58 -46.49
N LEU A 46 8.34 16.98 -45.41
CA LEU A 46 9.66 16.35 -45.36
C LEU A 46 9.87 15.62 -44.01
N GLU A 47 10.06 14.30 -44.15
CA GLU A 47 11.08 13.49 -43.47
C GLU A 47 11.10 13.34 -41.94
N GLY A 48 11.08 12.06 -41.53
CA GLY A 48 11.67 11.65 -40.25
C GLY A 48 10.88 10.62 -39.45
N ASP A 49 10.28 9.62 -40.08
CA ASP A 49 9.70 8.47 -39.36
C ASP A 49 10.84 7.60 -38.80
N LYS A 50 11.37 8.03 -37.65
CA LYS A 50 12.12 7.21 -36.72
C LYS A 50 11.21 6.93 -35.53
N VAL A 51 10.32 5.95 -35.70
CA VAL A 51 9.80 5.20 -34.55
C VAL A 51 11.00 4.55 -33.88
N SER A 52 11.49 5.20 -32.83
CA SER A 52 12.52 4.65 -31.96
C SER A 52 11.91 3.49 -31.18
N SER A 53 12.18 2.27 -31.63
CA SER A 53 11.82 1.00 -30.95
C SER A 53 12.50 0.81 -29.57
N GLN A 54 13.04 1.88 -28.97
CA GLN A 54 13.64 1.86 -27.63
C GLN A 54 12.63 2.14 -26.52
N ASP A 55 11.51 2.81 -26.82
CA ASP A 55 10.54 3.25 -25.81
C ASP A 55 9.77 2.08 -25.17
N ALA A 56 9.49 1.03 -25.95
CA ALA A 56 8.77 -0.16 -25.48
C ALA A 56 9.48 -0.90 -24.32
N SER A 57 10.81 -0.81 -24.22
CA SER A 57 11.56 -1.43 -23.13
C SER A 57 11.51 -0.66 -21.81
N LEU A 58 11.19 0.64 -21.87
CA LEU A 58 11.11 1.53 -20.72
C LEU A 58 9.68 1.68 -20.18
N LEU A 59 8.66 1.30 -20.97
CA LEU A 59 7.27 1.34 -20.54
C LEU A 59 7.03 0.60 -19.21
N PRO A 60 7.52 -0.64 -19.01
CA PRO A 60 7.24 -1.38 -17.76
C PRO A 60 7.89 -0.72 -16.52
N GLU A 61 9.04 -0.06 -16.71
CA GLU A 61 9.75 0.62 -15.62
C GLU A 61 9.09 1.95 -15.26
N ARG A 62 8.62 2.69 -16.27
CA ARG A 62 7.83 3.91 -16.08
C ARG A 62 6.51 3.59 -15.39
N GLU A 63 5.80 2.55 -15.84
CA GLU A 63 4.57 2.08 -15.22
C GLU A 63 4.80 1.68 -13.76
N PHE A 64 5.83 0.87 -13.47
CA PHE A 64 6.18 0.52 -12.10
C PHE A 64 6.45 1.74 -11.22
N SER A 65 7.21 2.71 -11.74
CA SER A 65 7.54 3.95 -11.01
C SER A 65 6.28 4.76 -10.71
N GLN A 66 5.37 4.90 -11.68
CA GLN A 66 4.10 5.61 -11.49
C GLN A 66 3.20 4.93 -10.45
N VAL A 67 3.09 3.59 -10.47
CA VAL A 67 2.33 2.85 -9.45
C VAL A 67 2.96 3.00 -8.06
N ARG A 68 4.29 3.06 -7.98
CA ARG A 68 4.99 3.30 -6.71
C ARG A 68 4.77 4.73 -6.19
N GLU A 69 4.73 5.71 -7.08
CA GLU A 69 4.48 7.11 -6.73
C GLU A 69 3.04 7.34 -6.26
N SER A 70 2.04 6.74 -6.92
CA SER A 70 0.64 6.79 -6.46
C SER A 70 0.49 6.13 -5.09
N MET A 71 1.11 4.97 -4.85
CA MET A 71 1.18 4.35 -3.53
C MET A 71 1.79 5.29 -2.48
N HIS A 72 2.92 5.93 -2.78
CA HIS A 72 3.58 6.86 -1.86
C HIS A 72 2.69 8.09 -1.57
N SER A 73 2.06 8.64 -2.61
CA SER A 73 1.12 9.76 -2.49
C SER A 73 -0.04 9.39 -1.58
N ALA A 74 -0.64 8.20 -1.78
CA ALA A 74 -1.71 7.66 -0.96
C ALA A 74 -1.34 7.44 0.51
N MET A 75 -0.05 7.43 0.87
CA MET A 75 0.42 7.31 2.26
C MET A 75 0.82 8.66 2.87
N SER A 76 1.36 9.58 2.06
CA SER A 76 1.96 10.84 2.53
C SER A 76 0.95 11.98 2.67
N THR A 77 -0.09 12.02 1.82
CA THR A 77 -1.09 13.10 1.84
C THR A 77 -2.18 12.87 2.90
N ASN A 78 -2.74 13.95 3.44
CA ASN A 78 -3.89 13.92 4.37
C ASN A 78 -5.17 14.51 3.76
N LYS A 79 -5.12 14.96 2.50
CA LYS A 79 -6.29 15.51 1.81
C LYS A 79 -7.09 14.38 1.18
N THR A 80 -8.30 14.11 1.71
CA THR A 80 -9.13 12.96 1.34
C THR A 80 -9.31 12.79 -0.17
N GLU A 81 -9.64 13.85 -0.91
CA GLU A 81 -9.83 13.78 -2.37
C GLU A 81 -8.57 13.32 -3.13
N ILE A 82 -7.39 13.72 -2.66
CA ILE A 82 -6.11 13.31 -3.25
C ILE A 82 -5.76 11.87 -2.85
N VAL A 83 -6.12 11.47 -1.63
CA VAL A 83 -5.94 10.10 -1.15
C VAL A 83 -6.78 9.13 -1.97
N ASP A 84 -8.08 9.40 -2.15
CA ASP A 84 -8.98 8.50 -2.87
C ASP A 84 -8.54 8.31 -4.32
N ALA A 85 -8.22 9.41 -5.04
CA ALA A 85 -7.70 9.33 -6.39
C ALA A 85 -6.37 8.56 -6.49
N ALA A 86 -5.48 8.73 -5.52
CA ALA A 86 -4.21 8.00 -5.48
C ALA A 86 -4.39 6.51 -5.15
N LEU A 87 -5.40 6.15 -4.34
CA LEU A 87 -5.75 4.75 -4.06
C LEU A 87 -6.37 4.07 -5.28
N ASP A 88 -7.23 4.78 -6.03
CA ASP A 88 -7.76 4.30 -7.30
C ASP A 88 -6.61 4.04 -8.29
N GLU A 89 -5.75 5.04 -8.54
CA GLU A 89 -4.60 4.91 -9.45
C GLU A 89 -3.63 3.80 -9.03
N PHE A 90 -3.36 3.66 -7.72
CA PHE A 90 -2.54 2.59 -7.19
C PHE A 90 -3.18 1.22 -7.40
N SER A 91 -4.47 1.07 -7.07
CA SER A 91 -5.15 -0.22 -7.13
C SER A 91 -5.32 -0.72 -8.57
N GLU A 92 -5.72 0.15 -9.49
CA GLU A 92 -5.80 -0.16 -10.91
C GLU A 92 -4.40 -0.44 -11.48
N GLY A 93 -3.45 0.45 -11.21
CA GLY A 93 -2.08 0.34 -11.66
C GLY A 93 -1.40 -0.95 -11.20
N TYR A 94 -1.62 -1.37 -9.96
CA TYR A 94 -1.10 -2.63 -9.42
C TYR A 94 -1.56 -3.84 -10.24
N PHE A 95 -2.82 -3.86 -10.70
CA PHE A 95 -3.30 -4.95 -11.56
C PHE A 95 -2.76 -4.91 -12.98
N PHE A 96 -2.36 -3.74 -13.50
CA PHE A 96 -1.68 -3.64 -14.79
C PHE A 96 -0.22 -4.13 -14.75
N LEU A 97 0.40 -4.17 -13.57
CA LEU A 97 1.76 -4.71 -13.43
C LEU A 97 1.82 -6.22 -13.73
N SER A 98 2.94 -6.63 -14.34
CA SER A 98 3.29 -8.06 -14.47
C SER A 98 3.44 -8.72 -13.09
N PRO A 99 3.28 -10.04 -12.97
CA PRO A 99 3.44 -10.75 -11.70
C PRO A 99 4.78 -10.46 -10.99
N GLU A 100 5.87 -10.38 -11.75
CA GLU A 100 7.19 -10.07 -11.22
C GLU A 100 7.25 -8.65 -10.65
N ASN A 101 6.63 -7.69 -11.33
CA ASN A 101 6.60 -6.30 -10.89
C ASN A 101 5.66 -6.11 -9.69
N ARG A 102 4.56 -6.87 -9.58
CA ARG A 102 3.74 -6.93 -8.36
C ARG A 102 4.55 -7.44 -7.17
N TYR A 103 5.34 -8.50 -7.35
CA TYR A 103 6.24 -8.99 -6.29
C TYR A 103 7.31 -7.97 -5.91
N LYS A 104 7.90 -7.28 -6.89
CA LYS A 104 8.83 -6.17 -6.62
C LYS A 104 8.13 -5.05 -5.84
N MET A 105 6.87 -4.74 -6.14
CA MET A 105 6.09 -3.73 -5.43
C MET A 105 5.81 -4.13 -3.98
N LEU A 106 5.40 -5.38 -3.74
CA LEU A 106 5.18 -5.89 -2.38
C LEU A 106 6.50 -5.92 -1.58
N LEU A 107 7.61 -6.24 -2.24
CA LEU A 107 8.93 -6.23 -1.60
C LEU A 107 9.43 -4.81 -1.31
N SER A 108 9.18 -3.84 -2.19
CA SER A 108 9.50 -2.43 -1.92
C SER A 108 8.63 -1.90 -0.78
N LEU A 109 7.35 -2.25 -0.73
CA LEU A 109 6.46 -1.92 0.40
C LEU A 109 7.04 -2.42 1.73
N ALA A 110 7.45 -3.69 1.78
CA ALA A 110 8.02 -4.29 2.99
C ALA A 110 9.42 -3.75 3.35
N LYS A 111 10.20 -3.24 2.40
CA LYS A 111 11.56 -2.74 2.66
C LYS A 111 11.60 -1.26 2.99
N GLU A 112 10.82 -0.47 2.27
CA GLU A 112 10.87 0.99 2.33
C GLU A 112 9.86 1.56 3.33
N TYR A 113 8.75 0.85 3.56
CA TYR A 113 7.63 1.32 4.39
C TYR A 113 7.37 0.43 5.61
N ASP A 114 8.38 -0.29 6.07
CA ASP A 114 8.34 -0.97 7.38
C ASP A 114 8.49 0.07 8.49
N LEU A 115 9.53 0.02 9.32
CA LEU A 115 9.70 0.95 10.44
C LEU A 115 10.51 2.19 10.05
N ASN A 116 10.16 3.34 10.61
CA ASN A 116 11.06 4.49 10.62
C ASN A 116 12.22 4.22 11.60
N ARG A 117 13.24 3.49 11.14
CA ARG A 117 14.39 3.07 11.96
C ARG A 117 15.14 4.24 12.57
N THR A 118 15.12 5.40 11.93
CA THR A 118 15.76 6.62 12.46
C THR A 118 15.01 7.14 13.67
N GLN A 119 13.69 7.28 13.56
CA GLN A 119 12.84 7.71 14.67
C GLN A 119 12.84 6.71 15.83
N VAL A 120 12.79 5.40 15.54
CA VAL A 120 12.87 4.36 16.58
C VAL A 120 14.20 4.44 17.33
N ARG A 121 15.33 4.58 16.63
CA ARG A 121 16.65 4.72 17.29
C ARG A 121 16.74 5.96 18.17
N GLU A 122 16.19 7.08 17.73
CA GLU A 122 16.16 8.31 18.51
C GLU A 122 15.33 8.15 19.78
N LEU A 123 14.13 7.57 19.67
CA LEU A 123 13.25 7.30 20.81
C LEU A 123 13.87 6.28 21.78
N MET A 124 14.53 5.24 21.28
CA MET A 124 15.26 4.28 22.11
C MET A 124 16.41 4.95 22.87
N LYS A 125 17.15 5.85 22.22
CA LYS A 125 18.22 6.61 22.88
C LYS A 125 17.64 7.48 24.01
N GLN A 126 16.58 8.24 23.73
CA GLN A 126 15.90 9.04 24.75
C GLN A 126 15.40 8.19 25.91
N HIS A 127 14.85 7.01 25.63
CA HIS A 127 14.39 6.08 26.66
C HIS A 127 15.52 5.59 27.57
N LEU A 128 16.69 5.25 27.00
CA LEU A 128 17.87 4.84 27.77
C LEU A 128 18.46 6.01 28.56
N ASP A 129 18.50 7.21 27.99
CA ASP A 129 19.00 8.42 28.65
C ASP A 129 18.16 8.79 29.88
N LEU A 130 16.85 8.48 29.90
CA LEU A 130 15.99 8.63 31.08
C LEU A 130 16.16 7.52 32.12
N GLN A 131 16.61 6.32 31.73
CA GLN A 131 16.81 5.20 32.65
C GLN A 131 18.16 5.25 33.36
N LEU A 132 19.17 5.91 32.79
CA LEU A 132 20.45 6.10 33.47
C LEU A 132 20.23 7.03 34.68
N PRO A 133 20.60 6.60 35.90
CA PRO A 133 20.59 7.50 37.05
C PRO A 133 21.45 8.71 36.72
N ASN A 134 20.84 9.90 36.73
CA ASN A 134 21.61 11.12 36.79
C ASN A 134 22.35 11.05 38.14
N ASP A 135 23.66 10.79 38.11
CA ASP A 135 24.54 10.55 39.27
C ASP A 135 24.78 11.82 40.11
N LYS A 136 23.73 12.63 40.24
CA LYS A 136 23.68 13.92 40.91
C LYS A 136 22.51 13.83 41.87
N GLY A 137 22.80 13.30 43.05
CA GLY A 137 21.87 13.33 44.16
C GLY A 137 21.46 14.76 44.45
N GLU A 138 20.15 15.02 44.44
CA GLU A 138 19.48 15.96 45.31
C GLU A 138 17.96 15.74 45.23
N ASP A 139 17.40 15.61 46.42
CA ASP A 139 16.01 15.41 46.80
C ASP A 139 15.02 16.29 46.01
N SER A 140 14.09 15.67 45.28
CA SER A 140 12.83 16.32 44.88
C SER A 140 11.82 15.30 44.33
N GLY A 141 10.84 14.93 45.16
CA GLY A 141 9.70 14.09 44.72
C GLY A 141 8.86 14.68 43.57
N HIS A 142 9.13 15.92 43.13
CA HIS A 142 8.50 16.54 41.97
C HIS A 142 9.24 16.25 40.64
N GLU A 143 10.57 16.07 40.68
CA GLU A 143 11.38 15.67 39.51
C GLU A 143 11.12 14.21 39.13
N GLU A 144 10.82 13.35 40.12
CA GLU A 144 10.52 11.93 39.91
C GLU A 144 9.18 11.73 39.16
N GLU A 145 8.13 12.48 39.51
CA GLU A 145 6.84 12.44 38.80
C GLU A 145 6.95 13.02 37.38
N GLY A 146 7.75 14.07 37.20
CA GLY A 146 8.13 14.59 35.88
C GLY A 146 8.87 13.55 35.03
N SER A 147 9.83 12.84 35.63
CA SER A 147 10.62 11.79 34.98
C SER A 147 9.77 10.58 34.57
N LEU A 148 8.85 10.14 35.44
CA LEU A 148 7.88 9.09 35.12
C LEU A 148 6.94 9.50 33.99
N SER A 149 6.47 10.76 34.00
CA SER A 149 5.62 11.27 32.91
C SER A 149 6.36 11.29 31.57
N ALA A 150 7.63 11.67 31.56
CA ALA A 150 8.47 11.68 30.37
C ALA A 150 8.75 10.25 29.87
N PHE A 151 9.02 9.32 30.78
CA PHE A 151 9.16 7.89 30.48
C PHE A 151 7.92 7.35 29.74
N TYR A 152 6.71 7.56 30.28
CA TYR A 152 5.48 7.10 29.65
C TYR A 152 5.20 7.75 28.29
N ARG A 153 5.57 9.02 28.12
CA ARG A 153 5.45 9.72 26.82
C ARG A 153 6.39 9.10 25.79
N ILE A 154 7.63 8.81 26.15
CA ILE A 154 8.61 8.18 25.27
C ILE A 154 8.17 6.76 24.90
N GLU A 155 7.69 5.97 25.87
CA GLU A 155 7.15 4.64 25.57
C GLU A 155 5.95 4.70 24.62
N ARG A 156 5.02 5.64 24.85
CA ARG A 156 3.86 5.82 23.98
C ARG A 156 4.32 6.16 22.56
N ASN A 157 5.28 7.06 22.42
CA ASN A 157 5.85 7.43 21.13
C ASN A 157 6.57 6.25 20.48
N LEU A 158 7.29 5.42 21.26
CA LEU A 158 7.94 4.22 20.77
C LEU A 158 6.92 3.20 20.25
N ARG A 159 5.82 2.98 20.98
CA ARG A 159 4.70 2.13 20.51
C ARG A 159 4.12 2.63 19.19
N GLN A 160 4.04 3.95 18.97
CA GLN A 160 3.59 4.50 17.69
C GLN A 160 4.65 4.36 16.59
N ALA A 161 5.93 4.58 16.89
CA ALA A 161 7.02 4.48 15.90
C ALA A 161 7.33 3.03 15.48
N LEU A 162 6.95 2.05 16.30
CA LEU A 162 7.04 0.62 16.00
C LEU A 162 5.89 0.11 15.13
N LYS A 163 4.91 0.96 14.80
CA LYS A 163 3.94 0.63 13.77
C LYS A 163 4.58 0.76 12.39
N PRO A 164 4.41 -0.24 11.50
CA PRO A 164 4.93 -0.14 10.15
C PRO A 164 4.22 0.97 9.37
N MET A 165 4.95 1.70 8.54
CA MET A 165 4.41 2.83 7.79
C MET A 165 3.34 2.38 6.79
N TYR A 166 3.48 1.17 6.22
CA TYR A 166 2.47 0.58 5.34
C TYR A 166 1.11 0.33 6.03
N GLU A 167 1.02 0.39 7.36
CA GLU A 167 -0.26 0.31 8.09
C GLU A 167 -1.23 1.39 7.62
N VAL A 168 -0.74 2.61 7.38
CA VAL A 168 -1.54 3.75 6.89
C VAL A 168 -2.19 3.42 5.54
N LEU A 169 -1.46 2.77 4.64
CA LEU A 169 -1.99 2.35 3.34
C LEU A 169 -3.13 1.35 3.51
N PHE A 170 -2.94 0.33 4.36
CA PHE A 170 -3.94 -0.70 4.58
C PHE A 170 -5.18 -0.19 5.31
N GLU A 171 -5.03 0.70 6.29
CA GLU A 171 -6.17 1.36 6.96
C GLU A 171 -7.01 2.14 5.96
N ARG A 172 -6.36 2.92 5.09
CA ARG A 172 -7.04 3.71 4.05
C ARG A 172 -7.76 2.82 3.04
N LEU A 173 -7.08 1.78 2.54
CA LEU A 173 -7.69 0.77 1.66
C LEU A 173 -8.87 0.06 2.31
N ASN A 174 -8.82 -0.20 3.61
CA ASN A 174 -9.91 -0.86 4.33
C ASN A 174 -11.20 0.00 4.37
N THR A 175 -11.07 1.32 4.32
CA THR A 175 -12.19 2.26 4.26
C THR A 175 -12.58 2.68 2.83
N HIS A 176 -11.75 2.35 1.84
CA HIS A 176 -11.94 2.74 0.45
C HIS A 176 -12.95 1.84 -0.26
N PRO A 177 -13.85 2.37 -1.11
CA PRO A 177 -14.73 1.56 -1.95
C PRO A 177 -13.93 0.52 -2.76
N GLY A 178 -14.32 -0.76 -2.67
CA GLY A 178 -13.60 -1.85 -3.34
C GLY A 178 -12.24 -2.23 -2.73
N GLY A 179 -11.72 -1.48 -1.76
CA GLY A 179 -10.40 -1.72 -1.19
C GLY A 179 -10.29 -3.03 -0.40
N LEU A 180 -11.37 -3.52 0.22
CA LEU A 180 -11.39 -4.85 0.84
C LEU A 180 -11.11 -5.99 -0.15
N LYS A 181 -11.64 -5.89 -1.37
CA LYS A 181 -11.37 -6.86 -2.43
C LYS A 181 -9.89 -6.78 -2.82
N PHE A 182 -9.39 -5.57 -3.06
CA PHE A 182 -7.99 -5.34 -3.38
C PHE A 182 -7.03 -5.86 -2.29
N LEU A 183 -7.35 -5.65 -1.01
CA LEU A 183 -6.58 -6.21 0.11
C LEU A 183 -6.59 -7.75 0.11
N SER A 184 -7.71 -8.36 -0.30
CA SER A 184 -7.80 -9.82 -0.44
C SER A 184 -6.90 -10.32 -1.58
N ASP A 185 -6.86 -9.59 -2.70
CA ASP A 185 -6.01 -9.90 -3.85
C ASP A 185 -4.52 -9.73 -3.51
N ILE A 186 -4.14 -8.62 -2.86
CA ILE A 186 -2.77 -8.42 -2.34
C ILE A 186 -2.37 -9.53 -1.38
N ARG A 187 -3.27 -9.93 -0.47
CA ARG A 187 -3.00 -11.03 0.46
C ARG A 187 -2.75 -12.34 -0.29
N ALA A 188 -3.50 -12.63 -1.33
CA ALA A 188 -3.26 -13.80 -2.17
C ALA A 188 -1.87 -13.73 -2.83
N ASP A 189 -1.50 -12.57 -3.38
CA ASP A 189 -0.17 -12.37 -3.98
C ASP A 189 0.96 -12.54 -2.97
N ILE A 190 0.81 -12.04 -1.73
CA ILE A 190 1.77 -12.23 -0.64
C ILE A 190 1.89 -13.72 -0.27
N LEU A 191 0.77 -14.44 -0.17
CA LEU A 191 0.78 -15.87 0.13
C LEU A 191 1.46 -16.67 -0.99
N CYS A 192 1.22 -16.32 -2.26
CA CYS A 192 1.91 -16.90 -3.41
C CYS A 192 3.42 -16.63 -3.34
N LEU A 193 3.83 -15.40 -3.01
CA LEU A 193 5.23 -15.03 -2.84
C LEU A 193 5.91 -15.86 -1.74
N LEU A 194 5.24 -16.04 -0.60
CA LEU A 194 5.74 -16.84 0.51
C LEU A 194 5.81 -18.33 0.18
N GLY A 195 4.81 -18.87 -0.53
CA GLY A 195 4.80 -20.25 -1.02
C GLY A 195 5.97 -20.52 -1.98
N ASN A 196 6.14 -19.67 -2.98
CA ASN A 196 7.25 -19.75 -3.94
C ASN A 196 8.62 -19.65 -3.26
N PHE A 197 8.74 -18.83 -2.22
CA PHE A 197 9.95 -18.74 -1.41
C PHE A 197 10.21 -20.10 -0.74
N ILE A 198 9.26 -20.62 0.02
CA ILE A 198 9.37 -21.90 0.75
C ILE A 198 9.68 -23.06 -0.20
N ASP A 199 8.98 -23.17 -1.32
CA ASP A 199 9.20 -24.22 -2.33
C ASP A 199 10.57 -24.06 -3.00
N GLY A 200 11.00 -22.83 -3.25
CA GLY A 200 12.35 -22.52 -3.73
C GLY A 200 13.43 -23.01 -2.77
N TYR A 201 13.32 -22.77 -1.46
CA TYR A 201 14.28 -23.30 -0.48
C TYR A 201 14.18 -24.82 -0.34
N SER A 202 12.98 -25.38 -0.38
CA SER A 202 12.76 -26.83 -0.32
C SER A 202 13.45 -27.53 -1.50
N MET A 203 13.27 -27.03 -2.72
CA MET A 203 13.92 -27.57 -3.93
C MET A 203 15.43 -27.40 -3.92
N ASN A 204 15.94 -26.26 -3.42
CA ASN A 204 17.39 -26.05 -3.27
C ASN A 204 18.00 -26.95 -2.18
N LEU A 205 17.28 -27.21 -1.09
CA LEU A 205 17.71 -28.11 -0.02
C LEU A 205 17.68 -29.57 -0.49
N GLN A 206 16.65 -29.97 -1.24
CA GLN A 206 16.60 -31.28 -1.91
C GLN A 206 17.76 -31.43 -2.89
N ARG A 207 18.00 -30.44 -3.78
CA ARG A 207 19.12 -30.46 -4.72
C ARG A 207 20.47 -30.57 -4.01
N ARG A 208 20.69 -29.86 -2.89
CA ARG A 208 21.91 -30.03 -2.07
C ARG A 208 22.00 -31.40 -1.42
N LYS A 209 20.90 -31.95 -0.88
CA LYS A 209 20.88 -33.31 -0.32
C LYS A 209 21.26 -34.36 -1.35
N TYR A 210 20.68 -34.31 -2.55
CA TYR A 210 21.02 -35.23 -3.65
C TYR A 210 22.45 -35.04 -4.16
N SER A 211 22.95 -33.80 -4.22
CA SER A 211 24.34 -33.52 -4.59
C SER A 211 25.32 -34.06 -3.54
N ILE A 212 25.02 -33.91 -2.25
CA ILE A 212 25.86 -34.40 -1.15
C ILE A 212 25.85 -35.94 -1.13
N SER A 213 24.69 -36.59 -1.30
CA SER A 213 24.64 -38.06 -1.41
C SER A 213 25.40 -38.61 -2.62
N ALA A 214 25.39 -37.89 -3.75
CA ALA A 214 26.16 -38.24 -4.93
C ALA A 214 27.68 -38.07 -4.73
N SER A 215 28.10 -37.06 -3.97
CA SER A 215 29.51 -36.84 -3.62
C SER A 215 30.06 -37.78 -2.55
N ILE A 216 29.21 -38.38 -1.72
CA ILE A 216 29.62 -39.32 -0.63
C ILE A 216 29.52 -40.80 -1.08
N GLY A 217 29.08 -41.09 -2.32
CA GLY A 217 29.17 -42.43 -2.89
C GLY A 217 28.28 -43.49 -2.23
N PHE A 218 27.16 -43.09 -1.59
CA PHE A 218 26.15 -44.04 -1.16
C PHE A 218 25.15 -44.29 -2.30
N PRO A 219 25.16 -45.47 -2.95
CA PRO A 219 24.09 -45.83 -3.85
C PRO A 219 22.77 -45.95 -3.07
N PRO A 220 21.61 -45.62 -3.67
CA PRO A 220 20.34 -46.00 -3.10
C PRO A 220 20.35 -47.52 -2.91
N LYS A 221 19.98 -48.00 -1.72
CA LYS A 221 19.82 -49.43 -1.44
C LYS A 221 18.69 -49.97 -2.32
N GLY A 222 19.01 -50.29 -3.56
CA GLY A 222 18.25 -51.19 -4.41
C GLY A 222 18.51 -52.60 -3.94
N GLU A 223 17.41 -53.31 -3.69
CA GLU A 223 17.35 -54.73 -3.40
C GLU A 223 18.26 -55.52 -4.35
N THR A 224 19.30 -56.13 -3.80
CA THR A 224 19.98 -57.26 -4.42
C THR A 224 19.67 -58.48 -3.57
N ASP A 225 18.89 -59.38 -4.13
CA ASP A 225 19.21 -60.81 -4.25
C ASP A 225 17.92 -61.60 -4.25
N TYR A 226 17.53 -62.08 -5.42
CA TYR A 226 17.38 -63.52 -5.67
C TYR A 226 17.60 -63.75 -7.18
N MET A 227 18.84 -64.14 -7.52
CA MET A 227 19.12 -64.92 -8.71
C MET A 227 18.81 -66.38 -8.37
N ALA A 228 17.79 -66.96 -9.01
CA ALA A 228 17.63 -68.35 -9.44
C ALA A 228 16.16 -68.66 -9.73
#